data_AF-A0A8S4BWH0-F1
#
_entry.id   AF-A0A8S4BWH0-F1
#
_cell.length_a   1.000
_cell.length_b   1.000
_cell.length_c   1.000
_cell.angle_alpha   90.00
_cell.angle_beta   90.00
_cell.angle_gamma   90.00
#
_symmetry.space_group_name_H-M   'P 1'
#
loop_
_entity.id
_entity.type
_entity.pdbx_description
1 polymer ?
#
loop_
_entity_poly.entity_id
_entity_poly.type
_entity_poly.pdbx_seq_one_letter_code
_entity_poly.pdbx_strand_id
1 'polypeptide(L)'
;MGWWINGIAANDLAGYAVASAGDVNGDGMDDIIISAYTSDPGGRIDAEQVYVIFGASSFPIPFKLASLDGSNGFIIYQWLLQVLIMLASPLRL
;
A
#
# COMPACT_ATOMS: atom_id res chain seq x y z
N MET A 1 22.82 -4.05 -10.37
CA MET A 1 22.58 -3.30 -9.12
C MET A 1 21.12 -3.48 -8.79
N GLY A 2 20.81 -3.91 -7.57
CA GLY A 2 19.42 -4.02 -7.11
C GLY A 2 18.87 -2.65 -6.71
N TRP A 3 17.54 -2.53 -6.63
CA TRP A 3 16.84 -1.41 -6.03
C TRP A 3 16.25 -1.87 -4.69
N TRP A 4 15.99 -0.93 -3.79
CA TRP A 4 15.40 -1.21 -2.48
C TRP A 4 14.34 -0.17 -2.14
N ILE A 5 13.48 -0.54 -1.21
CA ILE A 5 12.32 0.23 -0.79
C ILE A 5 12.55 0.75 0.62
N ASN A 6 12.35 2.05 0.81
CA ASN A 6 12.32 2.68 2.11
C ASN A 6 10.88 2.71 2.65
N GLY A 7 10.71 2.15 3.85
CA GLY A 7 9.51 2.31 4.67
C GLY A 7 9.25 3.77 5.08
N ILE A 8 8.08 4.03 5.65
CA ILE A 8 7.65 5.38 6.03
C ILE A 8 8.19 5.76 7.41
N ALA A 9 7.90 4.98 8.45
CA ALA A 9 8.41 5.21 9.79
C ALA A 9 9.20 4.02 10.35
N ALA A 10 10.01 4.31 11.36
CA ALA A 10 10.74 3.28 12.09
C ALA A 10 9.74 2.36 12.81
N ASN A 11 10.04 1.06 12.82
CA ASN A 11 9.21 0.02 13.43
C ASN A 11 7.87 -0.25 12.76
N ASP A 12 7.54 0.34 11.62
CA ASP A 12 6.32 0.00 10.84
C ASP A 12 6.38 -1.41 10.22
N LEU A 13 7.56 -2.04 10.22
CA LEU A 13 7.82 -3.34 9.59
C LEU A 13 7.37 -3.39 8.11
N ALA A 14 7.64 -2.31 7.36
CA ALA A 14 7.43 -2.28 5.92
C ALA A 14 8.21 -3.41 5.23
N GLY A 15 7.54 -4.18 4.38
CA GLY A 15 8.10 -5.39 3.78
C GLY A 15 7.84 -6.67 4.58
N TYR A 16 6.98 -6.63 5.61
CA TYR A 16 6.60 -7.81 6.39
C TYR A 16 6.01 -8.92 5.51
N ALA A 17 5.13 -8.55 4.57
CA ALA A 17 4.67 -9.42 3.50
C ALA A 17 4.78 -8.71 2.15
N VAL A 18 5.12 -9.49 1.12
CA VAL A 18 5.24 -9.04 -0.27
C VAL A 18 4.54 -10.04 -1.17
N ALA A 19 3.74 -9.55 -2.11
CA ALA A 19 3.07 -10.37 -3.12
C ALA A 19 3.06 -9.65 -4.49
N SER A 20 2.93 -10.42 -5.56
CA SER A 20 2.60 -9.86 -6.88
C SER A 20 1.12 -9.44 -6.88
N ALA A 21 0.82 -8.28 -7.48
CA ALA A 21 -0.53 -7.80 -7.70
C ALA A 21 -1.05 -8.08 -9.12
N GLY A 22 -0.16 -8.53 -10.03
CA GLY A 22 -0.38 -8.42 -11.47
C GLY A 22 -0.37 -6.96 -11.92
N ASP A 23 -0.72 -6.68 -13.17
CA ASP A 23 -0.85 -5.33 -13.73
C ASP A 23 -2.19 -4.69 -13.34
N VAL A 24 -2.20 -3.86 -12.30
CA VAL A 24 -3.41 -3.22 -11.74
C VAL A 24 -3.75 -1.93 -12.49
N ASN A 25 -2.75 -1.23 -13.04
CA ASN A 25 -2.95 0.05 -13.72
C ASN A 25 -3.08 -0.07 -15.25
N GLY A 26 -2.87 -1.25 -15.82
CA GLY A 26 -3.02 -1.56 -17.24
C GLY A 26 -1.85 -1.10 -18.11
N ASP A 27 -0.65 -0.94 -17.54
CA ASP A 27 0.54 -0.46 -18.27
C ASP A 27 1.40 -1.58 -18.87
N GLY A 28 1.03 -2.83 -18.63
CA GLY A 28 1.72 -4.02 -19.11
C GLY A 28 2.87 -4.49 -18.21
N MET A 29 3.03 -3.93 -17.01
CA MET A 29 4.01 -4.35 -16.02
C MET A 29 3.32 -4.87 -14.76
N ASP A 30 3.83 -5.96 -14.18
CA ASP A 30 3.29 -6.49 -12.93
C ASP A 30 3.63 -5.57 -11.74
N ASP A 31 2.61 -5.27 -10.94
CA ASP A 31 2.68 -4.46 -9.74
C ASP A 31 2.99 -5.29 -8.50
N ILE A 32 3.35 -4.59 -7.41
CA ILE A 32 3.79 -5.20 -6.15
C ILE A 32 2.89 -4.74 -5.00
N ILE A 33 2.43 -5.68 -4.18
CA ILE A 33 1.78 -5.40 -2.90
C ILE A 33 2.79 -5.58 -1.78
N ILE A 34 2.85 -4.61 -0.86
CA ILE A 34 3.70 -4.63 0.33
C ILE A 34 2.88 -4.26 1.55
N SER A 35 3.05 -4.97 2.67
CA SER A 35 2.49 -4.58 3.96
C SER A 35 3.52 -3.95 4.91
N ALA A 36 3.04 -3.05 5.76
CA ALA A 36 3.71 -2.56 6.95
C ALA A 36 2.89 -2.99 8.17
N TYR A 37 3.28 -4.12 8.77
CA TYR A 37 2.50 -4.87 9.76
C TYR A 37 2.19 -4.10 11.04
N THR A 38 3.04 -3.17 11.43
CA THR A 38 2.92 -2.41 12.70
C THR A 38 2.82 -0.92 12.44
N SER A 39 2.45 -0.52 11.22
CA SER A 39 2.25 0.89 10.92
C SER A 39 0.98 1.42 11.60
N ASP A 40 1.02 2.69 11.97
CA ASP A 40 -0.07 3.36 12.70
C ASP A 40 -0.82 4.42 11.85
N PRO A 41 -1.49 4.05 10.73
CA PRO A 41 -2.15 5.02 9.86
C PRO A 41 -3.21 5.83 10.63
N GLY A 42 -3.06 7.15 10.58
CA GLY A 42 -3.96 8.06 11.29
C GLY A 42 -3.90 7.93 12.81
N GLY A 43 -2.79 7.42 13.37
CA GLY A 43 -2.60 7.23 14.81
C GLY A 43 -3.30 5.99 15.38
N ARG A 44 -3.73 5.05 14.53
CA ARG A 44 -4.34 3.79 14.96
C ARG A 44 -3.25 2.74 15.15
N ILE A 45 -3.04 2.31 16.39
CA ILE A 45 -1.98 1.36 16.74
C ILE A 45 -2.15 0.05 15.96
N ASP A 46 -1.08 -0.40 15.30
CA ASP A 46 -0.97 -1.66 14.56
C ASP A 46 -2.12 -1.88 13.55
N ALA A 47 -2.59 -0.81 12.94
CA ALA A 47 -3.70 -0.84 12.00
C ALA A 47 -3.31 -1.37 10.61
N GLU A 48 -2.02 -1.55 10.37
CA GLU A 48 -1.37 -1.95 9.11
C GLU A 48 -1.73 -1.05 7.90
N GLN A 49 -0.70 -0.69 7.14
CA GLN A 49 -0.83 -0.09 5.82
C GLN A 49 -0.39 -1.11 4.78
N VAL A 50 -1.17 -1.21 3.72
CA VAL A 50 -0.82 -1.99 2.56
C VAL A 50 -0.60 -1.03 1.40
N TYR A 51 0.47 -1.23 0.66
CA TYR A 51 0.89 -0.39 -0.45
C TYR A 51 0.84 -1.21 -1.72
N VAL A 52 0.26 -0.64 -2.78
CA VAL A 52 0.42 -1.11 -4.16
C VAL A 52 1.44 -0.20 -4.81
N ILE A 53 2.51 -0.76 -5.35
CA ILE A 53 3.54 -0.05 -6.12
C ILE A 53 3.37 -0.47 -7.57
N PHE A 54 3.18 0.50 -8.47
CA PHE A 54 3.07 0.19 -9.89
C PHE A 54 4.42 -0.24 -10.46
N GLY A 55 4.38 -1.27 -11.31
CA GLY A 55 5.50 -1.76 -12.08
C GLY A 55 6.10 -0.65 -12.94
N ALA A 56 7.42 -0.69 -13.13
CA ALA A 56 8.10 0.29 -13.97
C ALA A 56 9.38 -0.32 -14.57
N SER A 57 9.77 0.17 -15.74
CA SER A 57 11.05 -0.17 -16.38
C SER A 57 12.26 0.31 -15.57
N SER A 58 12.06 1.31 -14.70
CA SER A 58 13.06 1.80 -13.77
C SER A 58 12.40 2.39 -12.53
N PHE A 59 13.02 2.16 -11.36
CA PHE A 59 12.63 2.78 -10.10
C PHE A 59 13.71 3.75 -9.60
N PRO A 60 13.32 4.85 -8.94
CA PRO A 60 14.23 5.61 -8.09
C PRO A 60 14.90 4.69 -7.06
N ILE A 61 16.15 4.97 -6.71
CA ILE A 61 16.91 4.20 -5.72
C ILE A 61 17.32 5.15 -4.59
N PRO A 62 16.76 5.01 -3.37
CA PRO A 62 15.66 4.12 -3.00
C PRO A 62 14.31 4.53 -3.58
N PHE A 63 13.42 3.55 -3.77
CA PHE A 63 11.99 3.83 -3.90
C PHE A 63 11.43 4.12 -2.50
N LYS A 64 10.66 5.20 -2.32
CA LYS A 64 10.13 5.57 -1.00
C LYS A 64 8.64 5.30 -0.97
N LEU A 65 8.15 4.53 -0.01
CA LEU A 65 6.69 4.35 0.14
C LEU A 65 5.96 5.68 0.39
N ALA A 66 6.65 6.65 1.01
CA ALA A 66 6.13 7.99 1.22
C ALA A 66 6.00 8.84 -0.07
N SER A 67 6.53 8.40 -1.22
CA SER A 67 6.37 9.09 -2.51
C SER A 67 5.19 8.58 -3.34
N LEU A 68 4.34 7.71 -2.79
CA LEU A 68 3.14 7.25 -3.50
C LEU A 68 2.14 8.39 -3.70
N ASP A 69 1.74 8.61 -4.95
CA ASP A 69 0.89 9.76 -5.33
C ASP A 69 -0.25 9.40 -6.30
N GLY A 70 -0.46 8.12 -6.57
CA GLY A 70 -1.47 7.63 -7.52
C GLY A 70 -0.93 7.41 -8.94
N SER A 71 0.21 8.01 -9.30
CA SER A 71 0.87 7.76 -10.59
C SER A 71 1.87 6.59 -10.54
N ASN A 72 2.36 6.27 -9.34
CA ASN A 72 3.37 5.25 -9.07
C ASN A 72 2.87 4.18 -8.07
N GLY A 73 1.57 4.19 -7.77
CA GLY A 73 0.92 3.28 -6.83
C GLY A 73 0.03 4.01 -5.82
N PHE A 74 -0.51 3.28 -4.85
CA PHE A 74 -1.46 3.80 -3.87
C PHE A 74 -1.43 3.03 -2.54
N ILE A 75 -2.08 3.59 -1.53
CA ILE A 75 -2.18 3.01 -0.19
C ILE A 75 -3.59 2.44 0.01
N ILE A 76 -3.66 1.18 0.43
CA ILE A 76 -4.87 0.52 0.91
C ILE A 76 -4.92 0.70 2.43
N TYR A 77 -5.96 1.40 2.88
CA TYR A 77 -6.26 1.55 4.30
C TYR A 77 -7.33 0.52 4.69
N GLN A 78 -7.00 -0.39 5.61
CA GLN A 78 -7.92 -1.45 6.05
C GLN A 78 -9.29 -0.93 6.54
N TRP A 79 -9.30 0.29 7.07
CA TRP A 79 -10.51 0.94 7.61
C TRP A 79 -11.44 1.52 6.56
N LEU A 80 -11.01 1.64 5.29
CA LEU A 80 -11.87 2.15 4.23
C LEU A 80 -12.98 1.15 3.89
N LEU A 81 -12.69 -0.16 3.97
CA LEU A 81 -13.67 -1.20 3.67
C LEU A 81 -14.77 -1.31 4.75
N GLN A 82 -14.39 -1.20 6.03
CA GLN A 82 -15.36 -1.27 7.13
C GLN A 82 -16.24 -0.03 7.22
N VAL A 83 -15.68 1.19 7.06
CA VAL A 83 -16.46 2.43 7.12
C VAL A 83 -17.39 2.57 5.92
N LEU A 84 -16.97 2.15 4.72
CA LEU A 84 -17.82 2.20 3.53
C LEU A 84 -19.01 1.22 3.63
N ILE A 85 -18.81 0.02 4.18
CA ILE A 85 -19.92 -0.95 4.41
C ILE A 85 -20.91 -0.43 5.47
N MET A 86 -20.41 0.22 6.53
CA MET A 86 -21.25 0.82 7.57
C MET A 86 -22.09 2.01 7.06
N LEU A 87 -21.59 2.76 6.07
CA LEU A 87 -22.30 3.91 5.48
C LEU A 87 -23.15 3.55 4.25
N ALA A 88 -22.84 2.45 3.56
CA ALA A 88 -23.56 1.99 2.36
C ALA A 88 -24.72 1.03 2.66
N SER A 89 -25.00 0.72 3.93
CA SER A 89 -26.14 -0.11 4.34
C SER A 89 -27.29 0.79 4.83
N PRO A 90 -28.29 1.16 4.00
CA PRO A 90 -29.54 1.65 4.56
C PRO A 90 -30.20 0.52 5.34
N LEU A 91 -30.65 0.82 6.57
CA LEU A 91 -31.33 -0.12 7.47
C LEU A 91 -32.33 -0.99 6.69
N ARG A 92 -32.10 -2.31 6.69
CA ARG A 92 -33.20 -3.27 6.52
C ARG A 92 -33.92 -3.36 7.85
N LEU A 93 -35.03 -2.64 7.98
CA LEU A 93 -36.18 -3.09 8.77
C LEU A 93 -37.03 -4.00 7.87
#